data_AF-A0A317QIL3-F1
#
_entry.id   AF-A0A317QIL3-F1
#
_cell.length_a   1.000
_cell.length_b   1.000
_cell.length_c   1.000
_cell.angle_alpha   90.00
_cell.angle_beta   90.00
_cell.angle_gamma   90.00
#
_symmetry.space_group_name_H-M   'P 1'
#
loop_
_entity.id
_entity.type
_entity.pdbx_description
1 polymer ?
#
loop_
_entity_poly.entity_id
_entity_poly.type
_entity_poly.pdbx_seq_one_letter_code
_entity_poly.pdbx_strand_id
1 'polypeptide(L)'
;MLNANNESPKTRSYVVLYLADLLPRVGADRLERAARILETLPSMAGKIGLARQSQWKKYPSLYLADIAGKPTEERVLFDALNELTADV
;
A
#
# COMPACT_ATOMS: atom_id res chain seq x y z
N MET A 1 3.94 -5.92 -7.28
CA MET A 1 5.17 -5.25 -7.75
C MET A 1 5.26 -3.89 -7.06
N LEU A 2 6.29 -3.67 -6.24
CA LEU A 2 6.55 -2.40 -5.54
C LEU A 2 7.31 -1.49 -6.53
N ASN A 3 6.69 -0.41 -7.00
CA ASN A 3 7.41 0.61 -7.75
C ASN A 3 7.90 1.68 -6.77
N ALA A 4 9.20 1.71 -6.51
CA ALA A 4 9.89 2.81 -5.85
C ALA A 4 10.58 3.65 -6.92
N ASN A 5 9.85 4.61 -7.50
CA ASN A 5 10.41 5.40 -8.60
C ASN A 5 11.54 6.32 -8.08
N ASN A 6 12.70 6.27 -8.72
CA ASN A 6 13.91 7.07 -8.42
C ASN A 6 14.29 8.00 -9.59
N GLU A 7 13.30 8.48 -10.34
CA GLU A 7 13.54 9.40 -11.46
C GLU A 7 13.65 10.84 -10.94
N SER A 8 14.88 11.35 -10.81
CA SER A 8 15.28 12.72 -10.38
C SER A 8 15.40 12.94 -8.86
N PRO A 9 16.49 13.60 -8.37
CA PRO A 9 16.67 13.98 -6.96
C PRO A 9 15.54 14.84 -6.34
N LYS A 10 14.65 15.38 -7.18
CA LYS A 10 13.50 16.20 -6.75
C LYS A 10 12.20 15.39 -6.64
N THR A 11 12.17 14.14 -7.09
CA THR A 11 10.97 13.31 -7.11
C THR A 11 10.81 12.62 -5.76
N ARG A 12 9.70 12.90 -5.07
CA ARG A 12 9.37 12.25 -3.79
C ARG A 12 9.17 10.76 -4.06
N SER A 13 9.99 9.90 -3.45
CA SER A 13 9.81 8.45 -3.56
C SER A 13 8.46 8.02 -3.00
N TYR A 14 7.78 7.11 -3.71
CA TYR A 14 6.49 6.57 -3.32
C TYR A 14 6.41 5.09 -3.62
N VAL A 15 5.47 4.41 -2.96
CA VAL A 15 5.05 3.03 -3.24
C VAL A 15 3.68 3.09 -3.89
N VAL A 16 3.49 2.35 -4.98
CA VAL A 16 2.17 2.11 -5.59
C VAL A 16 1.73 0.69 -5.30
N LEU A 17 0.48 0.53 -4.88
CA LEU A 17 -0.13 -0.77 -4.62
C LEU A 17 -1.09 -1.14 -5.76
N TYR A 18 -0.67 -2.11 -6.56
CA TYR A 18 -1.48 -2.69 -7.63
C TYR A 18 -2.40 -3.79 -7.07
N LEU A 19 -3.37 -3.39 -6.25
CA LEU A 19 -4.22 -4.32 -5.48
C LEU A 19 -5.07 -5.23 -6.37
N ALA A 20 -5.62 -4.73 -7.49
CA ALA A 20 -6.33 -5.56 -8.46
C ALA A 20 -5.43 -6.68 -9.05
N ASP A 21 -4.16 -6.41 -9.29
CA ASP A 21 -3.21 -7.38 -9.86
C ASP A 21 -2.78 -8.42 -8.81
N LEU A 22 -2.78 -8.04 -7.53
CA LEU A 22 -2.45 -8.94 -6.43
C LEU A 22 -3.64 -9.83 -6.04
N LEU A 23 -4.87 -9.36 -6.22
CA LEU A 23 -6.10 -10.03 -5.79
C LEU A 23 -6.18 -11.50 -6.25
N PRO A 24 -5.91 -11.88 -7.52
CA PRO A 24 -5.98 -13.28 -7.96
C PRO A 24 -4.97 -14.19 -7.26
N ARG A 25 -3.84 -13.63 -6.78
CA ARG A 25 -2.75 -14.40 -6.17
C ARG A 25 -2.93 -14.56 -4.66
N VAL A 26 -3.33 -13.49 -3.97
CA VAL A 26 -3.39 -13.47 -2.50
C VAL A 26 -4.80 -13.75 -1.96
N GLY A 27 -5.83 -13.59 -2.79
CA GLY A 27 -7.23 -13.73 -2.39
C GLY A 27 -7.80 -12.49 -1.69
N ALA A 28 -9.13 -12.37 -1.70
CA ALA A 28 -9.83 -11.20 -1.18
C ALA A 28 -9.60 -10.96 0.32
N ASP A 29 -9.55 -12.03 1.13
CA ASP A 29 -9.41 -11.89 2.58
C ASP A 29 -8.05 -11.35 3.01
N ARG A 30 -6.95 -11.85 2.40
CA ARG A 30 -5.59 -11.33 2.66
C ARG A 30 -5.46 -9.90 2.19
N LEU A 31 -5.98 -9.60 1.00
CA LEU A 31 -5.97 -8.25 0.46
C LEU A 31 -6.71 -7.27 1.37
N GLU A 32 -7.87 -7.64 1.90
CA GLU A 32 -8.62 -6.77 2.80
C GLU A 32 -7.98 -6.61 4.18
N ARG A 33 -7.30 -7.63 4.71
CA ARG A 33 -6.49 -7.45 5.92
C ARG A 33 -5.36 -6.45 5.71
N ALA A 34 -4.62 -6.59 4.61
CA ALA A 34 -3.59 -5.62 4.23
C ALA A 34 -4.16 -4.21 4.04
N ALA A 35 -5.31 -4.09 3.37
CA ALA A 35 -5.98 -2.81 3.15
C ALA A 35 -6.40 -2.13 4.47
N ARG A 36 -6.95 -2.89 5.43
CA ARG A 36 -7.31 -2.38 6.75
C ARG A 36 -6.11 -1.89 7.56
N ILE A 37 -4.98 -2.59 7.47
CA ILE A 37 -3.72 -2.15 8.08
C ILE A 37 -3.29 -0.82 7.45
N LEU A 38 -3.29 -0.73 6.11
CA LEU A 38 -2.92 0.52 5.42
C LEU A 38 -3.87 1.68 5.72
N GLU A 39 -5.16 1.42 5.98
CA GLU A 39 -6.13 2.44 6.36
C GLU A 39 -5.81 3.16 7.66
N THR A 40 -4.98 2.58 8.53
CA THR A 40 -4.55 3.26 9.76
C THR A 40 -3.55 4.39 9.48
N LEU A 41 -2.98 4.47 8.27
CA LEU A 41 -2.15 5.61 7.85
C LEU A 41 -3.06 6.75 7.35
N PRO A 42 -2.94 7.96 7.90
CA PRO A 42 -3.75 9.11 7.47
C PRO A 42 -3.63 9.40 5.97
N SER A 43 -2.43 9.22 5.39
CA SER A 43 -2.15 9.45 3.97
C SER A 43 -2.73 8.37 3.03
N MET A 44 -3.27 7.27 3.58
CA MET A 44 -3.78 6.12 2.83
C MET A 44 -5.28 5.89 3.02
N ALA A 45 -5.86 6.24 4.18
CA ALA A 45 -7.28 5.96 4.48
C ALA A 45 -8.23 6.31 3.34
N GLY A 46 -8.17 7.54 2.83
CA GLY A 46 -9.01 7.98 1.70
C GLY A 46 -8.70 7.23 0.38
N LYS A 47 -7.43 6.91 0.14
CA LYS A 47 -6.99 6.21 -1.09
C LYS A 47 -7.43 4.75 -1.09
N ILE A 48 -7.38 4.07 0.06
CA ILE A 48 -7.88 2.70 0.21
C ILE A 48 -9.41 2.67 0.05
N GLY A 49 -10.13 3.62 0.66
CA GLY A 49 -11.58 3.73 0.47
C GLY A 49 -11.97 3.87 -1.01
N LEU A 50 -11.28 4.74 -1.76
CA LEU A 50 -11.47 4.88 -3.21
C LEU A 50 -11.09 3.62 -3.99
N ALA A 51 -10.02 2.93 -3.60
CA ALA A 51 -9.61 1.67 -4.20
C ALA A 51 -10.70 0.61 -4.00
N ARG A 52 -11.20 0.44 -2.78
CA ARG A 52 -12.28 -0.51 -2.43
C ARG A 52 -13.55 -0.24 -3.23
N GLN A 53 -14.00 1.02 -3.31
CA GLN A 53 -15.17 1.41 -4.12
C GLN A 53 -14.99 1.09 -5.61
N SER A 54 -13.75 1.15 -6.11
CA SER A 54 -13.42 0.82 -7.51
C SER A 54 -13.18 -0.68 -7.76
N GLN A 55 -13.45 -1.56 -6.79
CA GLN A 55 -13.06 -2.98 -6.84
C GLN A 55 -11.55 -3.14 -7.08
N TRP A 56 -10.75 -2.36 -6.36
CA TRP A 56 -9.27 -2.36 -6.37
C TRP A 56 -8.61 -1.89 -7.68
N LYS A 57 -9.39 -1.36 -8.63
CA LYS A 57 -8.89 -0.86 -9.93
C LYS A 57 -8.13 0.47 -9.82
N LYS A 58 -8.35 1.26 -8.77
CA LYS A 58 -7.52 2.42 -8.44
C LYS A 58 -6.28 1.98 -7.67
N TYR A 59 -5.15 2.61 -7.95
CA TYR A 59 -3.85 2.27 -7.37
C TYR A 59 -3.48 3.25 -6.26
N PRO A 60 -3.76 2.92 -4.98
CA PRO A 60 -3.36 3.77 -3.88
C PRO A 60 -1.84 3.86 -3.81
N SER A 61 -1.34 5.09 -3.61
CA SER A 61 0.08 5.37 -3.49
C SER A 61 0.43 6.00 -2.15
N LEU A 62 1.57 5.62 -1.59
CA LEU A 62 2.11 6.13 -0.33
C LEU A 62 3.44 6.83 -0.62
N TYR A 63 3.55 8.13 -0.33
CA TYR A 63 4.85 8.79 -0.37
C TYR A 63 5.67 8.36 0.85
N LEU A 64 6.90 7.91 0.62
CA LEU A 64 7.77 7.44 1.71
C LEU A 64 8.12 8.57 2.67
N ALA A 65 8.25 9.80 2.16
CA ALA A 65 8.46 10.99 2.97
C ALA A 65 7.32 11.27 3.97
N ASP A 66 6.12 10.73 3.76
CA ASP A 66 5.00 10.93 4.70
C ASP A 66 5.15 10.04 5.96
N ILE A 67 5.93 8.95 5.87
CA ILE A 67 6.11 7.97 6.96
C ILE A 67 7.57 7.84 7.45
N ALA A 68 8.54 8.33 6.68
CA ALA A 68 9.96 8.18 7.00
C ALA A 68 10.33 8.87 8.33
N GLY A 69 11.08 8.15 9.16
CA GLY A 69 11.46 8.58 10.51
C GLY A 69 10.35 8.40 11.55
N LYS A 70 9.27 7.70 11.21
CA LYS A 70 8.14 7.42 12.12
C LYS A 70 7.97 5.91 12.29
N PRO A 71 8.63 5.29 13.27
CA PRO A 71 8.71 3.83 13.40
C PRO A 71 7.36 3.11 13.42
N THR A 72 6.33 3.75 13.99
CA THR A 72 4.97 3.22 14.03
C THR A 72 4.32 3.19 12.64
N GLU A 73 4.42 4.27 11.87
CA GLU A 73 3.87 4.35 10.51
C GLU A 73 4.66 3.48 9.52
N GLU A 74 5.98 3.42 9.69
CA GLU A 74 6.85 2.50 8.93
C GLU A 74 6.46 1.04 9.16
N ARG A 75 6.22 0.65 10.42
CA ARG A 75 5.78 -0.71 10.76
C ARG A 75 4.44 -1.06 10.11
N VAL A 76 3.49 -0.12 10.08
CA VAL A 76 2.19 -0.33 9.41
C VAL A 76 2.37 -0.68 7.92
N LEU A 77 3.30 -0.02 7.22
CA LEU A 77 3.60 -0.38 5.82
C LEU A 77 4.12 -1.82 5.73
N PHE A 78 5.09 -2.20 6.58
CA PHE A 78 5.66 -3.55 6.53
C PHE A 78 4.66 -4.64 6.93
N ASP A 79 3.82 -4.41 7.94
CA ASP A 79 2.78 -5.35 8.37
C ASP A 79 1.76 -5.60 7.24
N ALA A 80 1.36 -4.54 6.53
CA ALA A 80 0.49 -4.68 5.37
C ALA A 80 1.16 -5.44 4.22
N LEU A 81 2.46 -5.21 3.97
CA LEU A 81 3.21 -5.97 2.96
C LEU A 81 3.32 -7.44 3.35
N ASN A 82 3.54 -7.75 4.62
CA ASN A 82 3.61 -9.13 5.12
C ASN A 82 2.31 -9.90 4.87
N GLU A 83 1.14 -9.27 5.05
CA GLU A 83 -0.15 -9.90 4.69
C GLU A 83 -0.26 -10.25 3.18
N LEU A 84 0.41 -9.48 2.32
CA LEU A 84 0.40 -9.67 0.87
C LEU A 84 1.49 -10.64 0.37
N THR A 85 2.44 -10.99 1.22
CA THR A 85 3.60 -11.83 0.87
C THR A 85 3.72 -13.11 1.70
N ALA A 86 3.01 -13.23 2.82
CA ALA A 86 2.92 -14.49 3.54
C ALA A 86 2.36 -15.54 2.57
N ASP A 87 3.06 -16.67 2.42
CA ASP A 87 2.73 -17.81 1.56
C ASP A 87 2.78 -17.58 0.04
N VAL A 88 3.90 -17.02 -0.45
CA VAL A 88 4.51 -17.40 -1.73
C VAL A 88 5.74 -18.25 -1.46
#